data_AF-A0AA44QEB9-F1
#
_entry.id   AF-A0AA44QEB9-F1
#
_cell.length_a   1.000
_cell.length_b   1.000
_cell.length_c   1.000
_cell.angle_alpha   90.00
_cell.angle_beta   90.00
_cell.angle_gamma   90.00
#
_symmetry.space_group_name_H-M   'P 1'
#
loop_
_entity.id
_entity.type
_entity.pdbx_description
1 polymer ?
#
loop_
_entity_poly.entity_id
_entity_poly.type
_entity_poly.pdbx_seq_one_letter_code
_entity_poly.pdbx_strand_id
1 'polypeptide(L)' 'MKKHKNCQSCGMPFSKDEKGGGTEKNGEKSTTYCSHCYENGEFTLPHITVDEMKELVENKVKLQSVGVLPPLIVS' A
#
# COMPACT_ATOMS: atom_id res chain seq x y z
N MET A 1 -0.63 -21.37 4.67
CA MET A 1 -0.49 -19.90 4.82
C MET A 1 -1.65 -19.24 4.08
N LYS A 2 -2.45 -18.39 4.73
CA LYS A 2 -3.59 -17.72 4.09
C LYS A 2 -3.09 -16.52 3.30
N LYS A 3 -3.08 -16.60 1.97
CA LYS A 3 -2.73 -15.49 1.08
C LYS A 3 -3.93 -14.56 0.95
N HIS A 4 -3.77 -13.29 1.31
CA HIS A 4 -4.84 -12.32 1.14
C HIS A 4 -4.99 -11.99 -0.34
N LYS A 5 -6.22 -11.73 -0.80
CA LYS A 5 -6.48 -11.28 -2.18
C LYS A 5 -6.18 -9.79 -2.36
N ASN A 6 -6.16 -9.06 -1.25
CA ASN A 6 -5.99 -7.62 -1.17
C ASN A 6 -4.98 -7.26 -0.07
N CYS A 7 -4.23 -6.19 -0.30
CA CYS A 7 -3.35 -5.61 0.69
C CYS A 7 -4.14 -5.22 1.96
N GLN A 8 -3.70 -5.69 3.12
CA GLN A 8 -4.35 -5.37 4.40
C GLN A 8 -4.11 -3.93 4.87
N SER A 9 -3.17 -3.23 4.24
CA SER A 9 -2.84 -1.84 4.57
C SER A 9 -3.64 -0.84 3.70
N CYS A 10 -3.70 -1.06 2.38
CA CYS A 10 -4.36 -0.12 1.47
C CYS A 10 -5.60 -0.68 0.74
N GLY A 11 -5.97 -1.93 0.98
CA GLY A 11 -7.09 -2.58 0.28
C GLY A 11 -6.84 -2.91 -1.19
N MET A 12 -5.70 -2.50 -1.76
CA MET A 12 -5.38 -2.73 -3.18
C MET A 12 -5.31 -4.24 -3.49
N PRO A 13 -6.03 -4.73 -4.52
CA PRO A 13 -5.92 -6.12 -4.94
C PRO A 13 -4.51 -6.42 -5.45
N PHE A 14 -3.93 -7.54 -5.02
CA PHE A 14 -2.58 -7.94 -5.45
C PHE A 14 -2.46 -8.16 -6.96
N SER A 15 -3.57 -8.45 -7.63
CA SER A 15 -3.62 -8.55 -9.09
C SER A 15 -3.34 -7.21 -9.81
N LYS A 16 -3.49 -6.08 -9.11
CA LYS A 16 -3.13 -4.75 -9.63
C LYS A 16 -1.71 -4.31 -9.23
N ASP A 17 -1.03 -5.07 -8.38
CA ASP A 17 0.34 -4.80 -7.98
C ASP A 17 1.27 -5.47 -9.00
N GLU A 18 2.04 -4.68 -9.75
CA GLU A 18 2.94 -5.20 -10.80
C GLU A 18 4.02 -6.13 -10.23
N LYS A 19 4.44 -5.88 -8.99
CA LYS A 19 5.39 -6.72 -8.24
C LYS A 19 4.72 -7.95 -7.61
N GLY A 20 3.40 -8.07 -7.66
CA GLY A 20 2.62 -9.21 -7.15
C GLY A 20 2.66 -9.39 -5.63
N GLY A 21 3.04 -8.36 -4.87
CA GLY A 21 3.18 -8.38 -3.41
C GLY A 21 4.42 -7.62 -2.93
N GLY A 22 4.39 -7.21 -1.66
CA GLY A 22 5.53 -6.63 -0.96
C GLY A 22 6.62 -7.66 -0.69
N THR A 23 7.72 -7.21 -0.08
CA THR A 23 8.88 -8.06 0.19
C THR A 23 9.22 -8.02 1.68
N GLU A 24 9.52 -9.19 2.25
CA GLU A 24 10.02 -9.35 3.62
C GLU A 24 11.52 -9.03 3.68
N LYS A 25 12.08 -8.89 4.89
CA LYS A 25 13.53 -8.67 5.10
C LYS A 25 14.41 -9.76 4.48
N ASN A 26 13.88 -10.98 4.37
CA ASN A 26 14.56 -12.12 3.77
C ASN A 26 14.46 -12.14 2.22
N GLY A 27 13.79 -11.17 1.61
CA GLY A 27 13.53 -11.16 0.17
C GLY A 27 12.32 -11.99 -0.27
N GLU A 28 11.66 -12.69 0.66
CA GLU A 28 10.42 -13.42 0.38
C GLU A 28 9.24 -12.48 0.10
N LYS A 29 8.26 -12.92 -0.70
CA LYS A 29 7.08 -12.10 -0.99
C LYS A 29 6.11 -12.12 0.19
N SER A 30 5.74 -10.93 0.65
CA SER A 30 4.65 -10.74 1.59
C SER A 30 3.32 -11.11 0.94
N THR A 31 2.54 -11.96 1.61
CA THR A 31 1.19 -12.35 1.18
C THR A 31 0.09 -11.51 1.81
N THR A 32 0.48 -10.49 2.58
CA THR A 32 -0.39 -9.64 3.40
C THR A 32 -0.39 -8.19 2.91
N TYR A 33 0.75 -7.71 2.41
CA TYR A 33 0.93 -6.31 1.99
C TYR A 33 1.46 -6.22 0.56
N CYS A 34 1.00 -5.21 -0.20
CA CYS A 34 1.48 -4.94 -1.55
C CYS A 34 2.82 -4.21 -1.56
N SER A 35 3.47 -4.16 -2.72
CA SER A 35 4.81 -3.58 -2.88
C SER A 35 4.88 -2.07 -2.62
N HIS A 36 3.75 -1.38 -2.77
CA HIS A 36 3.65 0.04 -2.48
C HIS A 36 3.56 0.36 -0.97
N CYS A 37 3.10 -0.61 -0.17
CA CYS A 37 2.89 -0.42 1.27
C CYS A 37 4.01 -1.05 2.11
N TYR A 38 4.66 -2.10 1.60
CA TYR A 38 5.62 -2.89 2.35
C TYR A 38 6.73 -3.41 1.44
N GLU A 39 7.97 -3.06 1.75
CA GLU A 39 9.14 -3.45 0.98
C GLU A 39 10.33 -3.70 1.91
N ASN A 40 11.15 -4.71 1.61
CA ASN A 40 12.33 -5.09 2.40
C ASN A 40 12.05 -5.30 3.90
N GLY A 41 10.85 -5.78 4.24
CA GLY A 41 10.44 -6.04 5.62
C GLY A 41 10.01 -4.79 6.40
N GLU A 42 9.86 -3.66 5.73
CA GLU A 42 9.50 -2.37 6.33
C GLU A 42 8.32 -1.74 5.60
N PHE A 43 7.50 -0.99 6.33
CA PHE A 43 6.44 -0.21 5.71
C PHE A 43 7.06 1.00 5.01
N THR A 44 6.59 1.30 3.80
CA THR A 44 7.05 2.48 3.04
C THR A 44 6.69 3.81 3.73
N LEU A 45 5.73 3.78 4.64
CA LEU A 45 5.29 4.91 5.47
C LEU A 45 5.32 4.50 6.96
N PRO A 46 6.51 4.42 7.59
CA PRO A 46 6.63 3.97 8.98
C PRO A 46 6.29 5.06 10.00
N HIS A 47 6.24 6.33 9.58
CA HIS A 47 6.04 7.50 10.44
C HIS A 47 4.60 8.01 10.50
N ILE A 48 3.66 7.35 9.82
CA ILE A 48 2.25 7.74 9.83
C ILE A 48 1.47 6.88 10.81
N THR A 49 0.48 7.47 11.47
CA THR A 49 -0.45 6.72 12.33
C THR A 49 -1.46 5.95 11.48
N VAL A 50 -2.14 4.98 12.11
CA VAL A 50 -3.21 4.22 11.44
C VAL A 50 -4.31 5.15 10.91
N ASP A 51 -4.60 6.26 11.60
CA ASP A 51 -5.60 7.25 11.20
C ASP A 51 -5.18 8.00 9.93
N GLU A 52 -3.92 8.45 9.88
CA GLU A 52 -3.32 9.05 8.68
C GLU A 52 -3.30 8.07 7.50
N MET A 53 -3.00 6.80 7.75
CA MET A 53 -3.05 5.78 6.70
C MET A 53 -4.47 5.58 6.16
N LYS A 54 -5.48 5.65 7.02
CA LYS A 54 -6.88 5.57 6.62
C LYS A 54 -7.25 6.76 5.73
N GLU A 55 -6.88 7.97 6.10
CA GLU A 55 -7.10 9.16 5.27
C GLU A 55 -6.37 9.08 3.92
N LEU A 56 -5.12 8.62 3.89
CA LEU A 56 -4.35 8.43 2.65
C LEU A 56 -4.99 7.40 1.72
N VAL A 57 -5.52 6.31 2.27
CA VAL A 57 -6.22 5.27 1.49
C VAL A 57 -7.56 5.80 1.00
N GLU A 58 -8.33 6.49 1.84
CA GLU A 58 -9.59 7.13 1.44
C GLU A 58 -9.37 8.17 0.32
N ASN A 59 -8.31 8.97 0.42
CA ASN A 59 -7.90 9.89 -0.64
C ASN A 59 -7.45 9.15 -1.89
N LYS A 60 -6.60 8.11 -1.79
CA LYS A 60 -6.18 7.31 -2.95
C LYS A 60 -7.35 6.62 -3.66
N VAL A 61 -8.35 6.13 -2.93
CA VAL A 61 -9.54 5.51 -3.50
C VAL A 61 -10.39 6.53 -4.25
N LYS A 62 -10.55 7.74 -3.71
CA LYS A 62 -11.22 8.86 -4.42
C LYS A 62 -10.45 9.29 -5.67
N LEU A 63 -9.14 9.39 -5.57
CA LEU A 63 -8.21 9.67 -6.67
C LEU A 63 -8.23 8.60 -7.77
N GLN A 64 -8.45 7.33 -7.45
CA GLN A 64 -8.49 6.29 -8.48
C GLN A 64 -9.79 6.28 -9.30
N SER A 65 -10.83 7.02 -8.88
CA SER A 65 -12.05 7.25 -9.67
C SER A 65 -11.95 8.47 -10.60
N VAL A 66 -10.96 9.34 -10.39
CA VAL A 66 -10.71 10.54 -11.21
C VAL A 66 -9.23 10.54 -11.56
N GLY A 67 -8.86 10.13 -12.78
CA GLY A 67 -7.48 9.77 -13.18
C GLY A 67 -6.40 10.85 -13.13
N VAL A 68 -6.28 11.64 -12.06
CA VAL A 68 -5.21 12.54 -11.66
C VAL A 68 -5.62 13.19 -10.33
N LEU A 69 -4.71 13.34 -9.36
CA LEU A 69 -4.57 14.53 -8.52
C LEU A 69 -3.29 14.39 -7.66
N PRO A 70 -2.74 15.50 -7.15
CA PRO A 70 -1.41 15.96 -7.53
C PRO A 70 -0.63 16.18 -6.21
N PRO A 71 0.39 17.06 -6.16
CA PRO A 71 1.49 16.92 -5.22
C PRO A 71 1.05 17.11 -3.78
N LEU A 72 1.74 16.40 -2.88
CA LEU A 72 2.27 16.94 -1.64
C LEU A 72 1.83 18.38 -1.41
N ILE A 73 0.92 18.56 -0.45
CA ILE A 73 0.77 19.77 0.37
C ILE A 73 2.16 20.41 0.59
N VAL A 74 2.50 21.31 -0.31
CA VAL A 74 3.53 22.33 -0.16
C VAL A 74 2.97 23.29 0.88
N SER A 75 3.67 23.40 2.01
CA SER A 75 3.48 24.52 2.96
C SER A 75 3.97 25.81 2.35
#